data_AF-A0A928BGL8-F1
#
_entry.id   AF-A0A928BGL8-F1
#
_cell.length_a   1.000
_cell.length_b   1.000
_cell.length_c   1.000
_cell.angle_alpha   90.00
_cell.angle_beta   90.00
_cell.angle_gamma   90.00
#
_symmetry.space_group_name_H-M   'P 1'
#
loop_
_entity.id
_entity.type
_entity.pdbx_description
1 polymer ?
#
loop_
_entity_poly.entity_id
_entity_poly.type
_entity_poly.pdbx_seq_one_letter_code
_entity_poly.pdbx_strand_id
1 'polypeptide(L)'
;MKKIYSFMVAAVALFAAASCNKELPRENLPTVGETVVYTASTDGADTKAVLNETTKKSEWVENDAITVHDGEKGWTFTTAKAGANVDFSNSEGFGEYRPVLAVYPAGTYTVDVNDKTVNAYIPTYQPARKGTYNEGAALAVAYSENDQFAFKNAHALIKFTIKGTNIKAVEFYGNNSEPITGNMLVSLNEDNTIKSIVGQDTVFEEGKSEQWTGKGTWMKIYSEDEANGWCFEDGATYYAAVAPAYFTKGVSINYILADDTKIDGAKKAKNRVNLTSSTILNIG
;
A
#
# COMPACT_ATOMS: atom_id res chain seq x y z
N MET A 1 56.97 21.41 -53.78
CA MET A 1 56.70 22.53 -54.72
C MET A 1 55.28 22.39 -55.28
N LYS A 2 54.58 23.52 -55.41
CA LYS A 2 53.16 23.73 -55.83
C LYS A 2 52.16 23.75 -54.67
N LYS A 3 51.27 24.73 -54.51
CA LYS A 3 51.15 26.12 -55.01
C LYS A 3 50.20 26.79 -54.00
N ILE A 4 50.56 27.99 -53.55
CA ILE A 4 49.72 28.89 -52.76
C ILE A 4 48.56 29.39 -53.64
N TYR A 5 47.34 29.37 -53.11
CA TYR A 5 46.30 30.33 -53.48
C TYR A 5 45.62 30.84 -52.21
N SER A 6 46.07 32.03 -51.80
CA SER A 6 45.34 32.96 -50.95
C SER A 6 44.21 33.56 -51.79
N PHE A 7 42.99 33.70 -51.26
CA PHE A 7 42.14 34.87 -51.50
C PHE A 7 40.87 34.84 -50.63
N MET A 8 40.62 36.02 -50.04
CA MET A 8 39.32 36.62 -49.75
C MET A 8 38.75 36.55 -48.32
N VAL A 9 38.94 37.67 -47.62
CA VAL A 9 38.18 38.15 -46.47
C VAL A 9 36.78 38.56 -46.92
N ALA A 10 35.75 38.15 -46.19
CA ALA A 10 34.47 38.86 -46.14
C ALA A 10 33.82 38.64 -44.76
N ALA A 11 33.88 39.68 -43.92
CA ALA A 11 33.08 39.78 -42.71
C ALA A 11 31.67 40.24 -43.11
N VAL A 12 30.65 39.47 -42.72
CA VAL A 12 29.25 39.92 -42.70
C VAL A 12 28.70 39.59 -41.33
N ALA A 13 28.48 40.65 -40.53
CA ALA A 13 27.66 40.60 -39.34
C ALA A 13 26.32 41.26 -39.69
N LEU A 14 25.20 40.52 -39.60
CA LEU A 14 23.86 41.09 -39.49
C LEU A 14 22.94 40.09 -38.74
N PHE A 15 22.52 40.57 -37.57
CA PHE A 15 21.31 40.37 -36.76
C PHE A 15 20.47 39.07 -36.80
N ALA A 16 20.06 38.72 -35.58
CA ALA A 16 19.17 37.66 -35.16
C ALA A 16 17.80 37.63 -35.87
N ALA A 17 17.32 36.42 -36.10
CA ALA A 17 15.91 36.07 -35.99
C ALA A 17 15.82 34.77 -35.19
N ALA A 18 15.26 34.87 -33.98
CA ALA A 18 14.80 33.73 -33.22
C ALA A 18 13.59 33.12 -33.96
N SER A 19 13.70 31.85 -34.34
CA SER A 19 12.56 31.06 -34.78
C SER A 19 12.79 29.64 -34.30
N CYS A 20 12.01 29.25 -33.29
CA CYS A 20 11.86 27.89 -32.83
C CYS A 20 11.41 26.99 -33.99
N ASN A 21 12.26 26.07 -34.43
CA ASN A 21 11.79 24.80 -34.94
C ASN A 21 12.12 23.74 -33.91
N LYS A 22 11.09 23.28 -33.18
CA LYS A 22 11.14 22.04 -32.42
C LYS A 22 11.07 20.90 -33.43
N GLU A 23 12.20 20.29 -33.72
CA GLU A 23 12.22 18.93 -34.28
C GLU A 23 11.87 17.97 -33.14
N LEU A 24 10.79 17.20 -33.31
CA LEU A 24 10.42 16.11 -32.40
C LEU A 24 11.40 14.95 -32.62
N PRO A 25 12.13 14.46 -31.59
CA PRO A 25 12.89 13.23 -31.72
C PRO A 25 11.94 12.03 -31.75
N ARG A 26 12.15 11.16 -32.73
CA ARG A 26 11.67 9.76 -32.78
C ARG A 26 11.93 9.07 -31.44
N GLU A 27 10.89 8.48 -30.86
CA GLU A 27 11.05 7.46 -29.82
C GLU A 27 11.81 6.26 -30.40
N ASN A 28 12.96 5.95 -29.81
CA ASN A 28 13.54 4.62 -29.93
C ASN A 28 12.88 3.76 -28.84
N LEU A 29 12.11 2.76 -29.27
CA LEU A 29 11.57 1.73 -28.38
C LEU A 29 12.72 0.84 -27.87
N PRO A 30 12.74 0.50 -26.57
CA PRO A 30 13.71 -0.44 -26.03
C PRO A 30 13.48 -1.87 -26.56
N THR A 31 14.57 -2.62 -26.69
CA THR A 31 14.58 -4.01 -27.18
C THR A 31 14.48 -4.97 -26.00
N VAL A 32 13.77 -6.10 -26.18
CA VAL A 32 13.56 -7.15 -25.17
C VAL A 32 14.86 -7.53 -24.43
N GLY A 33 14.84 -7.35 -23.11
CA GLY A 33 15.97 -7.62 -22.20
C GLY A 33 16.23 -6.56 -21.13
N GLU A 34 15.36 -5.56 -20.97
CA GLU A 34 15.58 -4.41 -20.09
C GLU A 34 14.64 -4.41 -18.86
N THR A 35 15.20 -4.02 -17.71
CA THR A 35 14.49 -3.84 -16.44
C THR A 35 13.40 -2.78 -16.59
N VAL A 36 12.14 -3.17 -16.41
CA VAL A 36 11.03 -2.21 -16.28
C VAL A 36 11.15 -1.54 -14.92
N VAL A 37 11.20 -0.21 -14.94
CA VAL A 37 11.26 0.64 -13.75
C VAL A 37 9.91 1.31 -13.57
N TYR A 38 9.17 0.93 -12.54
CA TYR A 38 7.94 1.61 -12.18
C TYR A 38 8.19 2.68 -11.12
N THR A 39 7.76 3.92 -11.37
CA THR A 39 7.75 4.96 -10.34
C THR A 39 6.47 4.83 -9.53
N ALA A 40 6.58 4.37 -8.29
CA ALA A 40 5.46 4.34 -7.36
C ALA A 40 5.44 5.63 -6.51
N SER A 41 4.43 6.48 -6.70
CA SER A 41 4.16 7.63 -5.84
C SER A 41 2.93 7.33 -4.96
N THR A 42 2.87 7.92 -3.78
CA THR A 42 1.65 7.88 -2.96
C THR A 42 0.97 9.22 -3.07
N ASP A 43 -0.25 9.26 -3.57
CA ASP A 43 -0.99 10.52 -3.71
C ASP A 43 -2.29 10.44 -2.91
N GLY A 44 -2.39 11.18 -1.81
CA GLY A 44 -3.49 11.14 -0.84
C GLY A 44 -3.01 11.28 0.61
N ALA A 45 -3.75 12.03 1.42
CA ALA A 45 -3.39 12.39 2.79
C ALA A 45 -3.21 11.15 3.71
N ASP A 46 -2.01 11.04 4.29
CA ASP A 46 -1.60 10.35 5.53
C ASP A 46 -2.22 8.99 5.88
N THR A 47 -1.59 7.88 5.46
CA THR A 47 -1.27 6.61 6.20
C THR A 47 -0.87 5.51 5.20
N LYS A 48 0.29 4.82 5.30
CA LYS A 48 0.85 3.94 4.20
C LYS A 48 1.32 2.54 4.64
N ALA A 49 2.56 2.08 4.39
CA ALA A 49 3.14 0.76 4.80
C ALA A 49 3.90 0.71 6.15
N VAL A 50 4.62 1.76 6.53
CA VAL A 50 5.25 1.97 7.85
C VAL A 50 5.20 3.45 8.21
N LEU A 51 4.78 3.83 9.43
CA LEU A 51 4.74 5.22 9.91
C LEU A 51 6.15 5.71 10.26
N ASN A 52 6.69 6.69 9.52
CA ASN A 52 7.89 7.40 9.96
C ASN A 52 7.53 8.33 11.13
N GLU A 53 8.07 8.06 12.31
CA GLU A 53 7.73 8.83 13.52
C GLU A 53 8.17 10.31 13.43
N THR A 54 9.17 10.64 12.60
CA THR A 54 9.71 12.00 12.45
C THR A 54 8.91 12.82 11.45
N THR A 55 8.64 12.26 10.27
CA THR A 55 7.96 12.99 9.19
C THR A 55 6.44 12.86 9.26
N LYS A 56 5.92 11.88 10.03
CA LYS A 56 4.51 11.44 10.05
C LYS A 56 3.97 11.06 8.67
N LYS A 57 4.86 10.91 7.70
CA LYS A 57 4.60 10.43 6.35
C LYS A 57 5.11 9.02 6.28
N SER A 58 4.37 8.14 5.68
CA SER A 58 4.87 6.80 5.47
C SER A 58 5.74 6.76 4.20
N GLU A 59 6.59 5.77 4.04
CA GLU A 59 7.58 5.71 2.95
C GLU A 59 7.69 4.26 2.51
N TRP A 60 8.07 4.03 1.25
CA TRP A 60 8.53 2.72 0.81
C TRP A 60 9.82 2.39 1.57
N VAL A 61 10.02 1.13 1.90
CA VAL A 61 11.27 0.64 2.49
C VAL A 61 11.99 -0.29 1.53
N GLU A 62 13.29 -0.49 1.76
CA GLU A 62 14.08 -1.44 0.98
C GLU A 62 13.44 -2.84 1.04
N ASN A 63 13.37 -3.50 -0.11
CA ASN A 63 12.76 -4.82 -0.32
C ASN A 63 11.23 -4.87 -0.19
N ASP A 64 10.53 -3.73 -0.10
CA ASP A 64 9.09 -3.72 -0.37
C ASP A 64 8.82 -4.34 -1.74
N ALA A 65 7.72 -5.07 -1.83
CA ALA A 65 7.33 -5.79 -3.03
C ALA A 65 5.87 -5.51 -3.40
N ILE A 66 5.59 -5.37 -4.69
CA ILE A 66 4.25 -5.21 -5.25
C ILE A 66 3.97 -6.32 -6.27
N THR A 67 2.70 -6.68 -6.46
CA THR A 67 2.28 -7.48 -7.63
C THR A 67 1.59 -6.58 -8.65
N VAL A 68 2.10 -6.55 -9.88
CA VAL A 68 1.45 -5.87 -11.02
C VAL A 68 0.67 -6.92 -11.82
N HIS A 69 -0.57 -6.61 -12.17
CA HIS A 69 -1.52 -7.50 -12.85
C HIS A 69 -2.07 -6.88 -14.13
N ASP A 70 -2.15 -7.67 -15.19
CA ASP A 70 -2.85 -7.33 -16.44
C ASP A 70 -4.29 -7.87 -16.52
N GLY A 71 -4.72 -8.59 -15.47
CA GLY A 71 -6.02 -9.25 -15.37
C GLY A 71 -5.93 -10.78 -15.55
N GLU A 72 -4.85 -11.30 -16.13
CA GLU A 72 -4.62 -12.74 -16.30
C GLU A 72 -3.44 -13.23 -15.45
N LYS A 73 -2.35 -12.47 -15.45
CA LYS A 73 -1.11 -12.81 -14.76
C LYS A 73 -0.70 -11.71 -13.78
N GLY A 74 -0.02 -12.11 -12.73
CA GLY A 74 0.64 -11.21 -11.77
C GLY A 74 2.16 -11.37 -11.84
N TRP A 75 2.88 -10.26 -11.72
CA TRP A 75 4.34 -10.22 -11.65
C TRP A 75 4.79 -9.46 -10.41
N THR A 76 5.74 -10.02 -9.68
CA THR A 76 6.27 -9.40 -8.47
C THR A 76 7.42 -8.46 -8.79
N PHE A 77 7.35 -7.22 -8.32
CA PHE A 77 8.42 -6.25 -8.42
C PHE A 77 8.90 -5.88 -7.03
N THR A 78 10.18 -5.55 -6.90
CA THR A 78 10.78 -5.11 -5.64
C THR A 78 11.51 -3.79 -5.79
N THR A 79 11.56 -3.01 -4.71
CA THR A 79 12.37 -1.79 -4.62
C THR A 79 13.67 -2.06 -3.87
N ALA A 80 14.78 -1.51 -4.36
CA ALA A 80 16.08 -1.57 -3.69
C ALA A 80 16.37 -0.37 -2.78
N LYS A 81 15.42 0.57 -2.65
CA LYS A 81 15.61 1.81 -1.89
C LYS A 81 14.35 2.18 -1.12
N ALA A 82 14.57 2.88 -0.01
CA ALA A 82 13.51 3.55 0.72
C ALA A 82 13.23 4.95 0.14
N GLY A 83 11.99 5.43 0.25
CA GLY A 83 11.64 6.78 -0.16
C GLY A 83 10.15 6.98 -0.43
N ALA A 84 9.76 8.24 -0.66
CA ALA A 84 8.38 8.58 -1.03
C ALA A 84 8.06 8.25 -2.50
N ASN A 85 9.09 8.24 -3.35
CA ASN A 85 9.03 7.80 -4.74
C ASN A 85 10.19 6.83 -4.94
N VAL A 86 9.89 5.61 -5.35
CA VAL A 86 10.89 4.57 -5.58
C VAL A 86 10.62 3.85 -6.88
N ASP A 87 11.68 3.20 -7.35
CA ASP A 87 11.68 2.40 -8.56
C ASP A 87 11.48 0.94 -8.17
N PHE A 88 10.41 0.34 -8.68
CA PHE A 88 10.14 -1.09 -8.57
C PHE A 88 10.63 -1.81 -9.82
N SER A 89 11.41 -2.88 -9.63
CA SER A 89 12.04 -3.63 -10.71
C SER A 89 11.71 -5.12 -10.63
N ASN A 90 11.66 -5.77 -11.79
CA ASN A 90 11.51 -7.22 -11.94
C ASN A 90 12.52 -7.72 -12.98
N SER A 91 13.23 -8.81 -12.67
CA SER A 91 14.25 -9.40 -13.53
C SER A 91 13.75 -10.47 -14.51
N GLU A 92 12.50 -10.93 -14.33
CA GLU A 92 11.84 -11.94 -15.16
C GLU A 92 11.19 -11.36 -16.42
N GLY A 93 11.22 -10.04 -16.57
CA GLY A 93 10.66 -9.32 -17.71
C GLY A 93 9.15 -9.11 -17.58
N PHE A 94 8.72 -7.92 -17.97
CA PHE A 94 7.32 -7.50 -17.98
C PHE A 94 7.01 -6.90 -19.35
N GLY A 95 5.93 -7.36 -19.99
CA GLY A 95 5.58 -6.92 -21.35
C GLY A 95 4.91 -5.54 -21.40
N GLU A 96 4.54 -5.11 -22.61
CA GLU A 96 3.75 -3.88 -22.85
C GLU A 96 2.25 -4.08 -22.51
N TYR A 97 1.95 -4.69 -21.37
CA TYR A 97 0.57 -4.91 -20.93
C TYR A 97 0.04 -3.65 -20.28
N ARG A 98 -0.87 -2.93 -20.93
CA ARG A 98 -1.59 -1.78 -20.35
C ARG A 98 -3.07 -1.84 -20.77
N PRO A 99 -4.01 -1.42 -19.92
CA PRO A 99 -3.84 -0.99 -18.52
C PRO A 99 -3.45 -2.12 -17.57
N VAL A 100 -3.01 -1.77 -16.35
CA VAL A 100 -2.62 -2.70 -15.29
C VAL A 100 -3.10 -2.23 -13.92
N LEU A 101 -3.21 -3.16 -12.98
CA LEU A 101 -3.43 -2.92 -11.56
C LEU A 101 -2.24 -3.42 -10.75
N ALA A 102 -1.70 -2.58 -9.89
CA ALA A 102 -0.67 -2.96 -8.92
C ALA A 102 -1.26 -3.07 -7.51
N VAL A 103 -0.78 -4.04 -6.74
CA VAL A 103 -1.22 -4.33 -5.37
C VAL A 103 -0.01 -4.44 -4.46
N TYR A 104 -0.10 -3.82 -3.29
CA TYR A 104 0.85 -3.95 -2.20
C TYR A 104 0.13 -4.51 -0.96
N PRO A 105 0.75 -5.42 -0.19
CA PRO A 105 2.04 -6.07 -0.47
C PRO A 105 1.97 -7.01 -1.70
N ALA A 106 3.11 -7.53 -2.16
CA ALA A 106 3.11 -8.57 -3.18
C ALA A 106 2.43 -9.84 -2.64
N GLY A 107 1.66 -10.48 -3.50
CA GLY A 107 0.86 -11.66 -3.18
C GLY A 107 0.05 -12.15 -4.37
N THR A 108 -0.80 -13.13 -4.09
CA THR A 108 -1.77 -13.67 -5.06
C THR A 108 -3.10 -12.96 -4.87
N TYR A 109 -3.59 -12.30 -5.91
CA TYR A 109 -4.84 -11.55 -5.89
C TYR A 109 -5.73 -11.94 -7.07
N THR A 110 -7.05 -11.90 -6.89
CA THR A 110 -7.98 -11.93 -8.02
C THR A 110 -8.20 -10.50 -8.47
N VAL A 111 -7.92 -10.21 -9.74
CA VAL A 111 -7.92 -8.85 -10.27
C VAL A 111 -8.75 -8.79 -11.55
N ASP A 112 -9.59 -7.78 -11.65
CA ASP A 112 -10.26 -7.40 -12.91
C ASP A 112 -9.80 -5.99 -13.29
N VAL A 113 -8.98 -5.90 -14.33
CA VAL A 113 -8.44 -4.62 -14.81
C VAL A 113 -9.49 -3.77 -15.51
N ASN A 114 -10.49 -4.38 -16.16
CA ASN A 114 -11.55 -3.64 -16.86
C ASN A 114 -12.46 -2.96 -15.84
N ASP A 115 -12.90 -3.72 -14.84
CA ASP A 115 -13.75 -3.24 -13.74
C ASP A 115 -12.96 -2.50 -12.65
N LYS A 116 -11.64 -2.50 -12.74
CA LYS A 116 -10.70 -1.84 -11.80
C LYS A 116 -10.90 -2.34 -10.38
N THR A 117 -11.01 -3.66 -10.23
CA THR A 117 -11.23 -4.32 -8.95
C THR A 117 -10.12 -5.27 -8.56
N VAL A 118 -9.86 -5.33 -7.25
CA VAL A 118 -8.89 -6.22 -6.64
C VAL A 118 -9.57 -6.91 -5.45
N ASN A 119 -9.60 -8.24 -5.46
CA ASN A 119 -9.95 -9.03 -4.30
C ASN A 119 -8.67 -9.28 -3.49
N ALA A 120 -8.60 -8.68 -2.31
CA ALA A 120 -7.41 -8.66 -1.46
C ALA A 120 -7.75 -9.02 -0.01
N TYR A 121 -6.71 -9.18 0.80
CA TYR A 121 -6.84 -9.60 2.19
C TYR A 121 -6.14 -8.65 3.14
N ILE A 122 -6.85 -8.27 4.19
CA ILE A 122 -6.27 -7.60 5.34
C ILE A 122 -6.17 -8.65 6.47
N PRO A 123 -4.97 -8.99 6.96
CA PRO A 123 -4.80 -10.01 7.99
C PRO A 123 -5.59 -9.75 9.26
N THR A 124 -6.35 -10.75 9.70
CA THR A 124 -7.03 -10.73 11.00
C THR A 124 -6.02 -10.78 12.15
N TYR A 125 -4.90 -11.46 11.96
CA TYR A 125 -3.81 -11.56 12.92
C TYR A 125 -2.62 -10.76 12.42
N GLN A 126 -2.17 -9.79 13.20
CA GLN A 126 -1.06 -8.92 12.83
C GLN A 126 0.00 -8.88 13.94
N PRO A 127 1.28 -9.13 13.64
CA PRO A 127 2.36 -8.87 14.59
C PRO A 127 2.46 -7.37 14.86
N ALA A 128 2.70 -7.02 16.11
CA ALA A 128 2.83 -5.63 16.54
C ALA A 128 4.19 -5.06 16.10
N ARG A 129 4.18 -3.80 15.66
CA ARG A 129 5.40 -3.02 15.44
C ARG A 129 5.35 -1.76 16.31
N LYS A 130 6.32 -1.57 17.20
CA LYS A 130 6.34 -0.37 18.08
C LYS A 130 6.40 0.90 17.22
N GLY A 131 5.54 1.88 17.50
CA GLY A 131 5.51 3.16 16.77
C GLY A 131 4.89 3.11 15.37
N THR A 132 4.57 1.92 14.87
CA THR A 132 4.07 1.69 13.51
C THR A 132 3.12 0.48 13.48
N TYR A 133 2.85 -0.08 12.30
CA TYR A 133 1.99 -1.23 12.03
C TYR A 133 2.76 -2.22 11.15
N ASN A 134 2.19 -3.42 11.01
CA ASN A 134 2.72 -4.45 10.13
C ASN A 134 2.55 -4.05 8.65
N GLU A 135 3.68 -3.95 7.95
CA GLU A 135 3.79 -3.69 6.52
C GLU A 135 2.98 -4.72 5.68
N GLY A 136 2.97 -5.98 6.10
CA GLY A 136 2.21 -7.05 5.45
C GLY A 136 0.69 -6.91 5.54
N ALA A 137 0.17 -5.97 6.35
CA ALA A 137 -1.25 -5.66 6.45
C ALA A 137 -1.64 -4.34 5.77
N ALA A 138 -0.67 -3.62 5.21
CA ALA A 138 -0.86 -2.26 4.72
C ALA A 138 -1.35 -2.20 3.27
N LEU A 139 -2.53 -2.78 3.03
CA LEU A 139 -3.09 -2.92 1.69
C LEU A 139 -3.13 -1.58 0.93
N ALA A 140 -2.55 -1.55 -0.27
CA ALA A 140 -2.61 -0.43 -1.19
C ALA A 140 -2.72 -0.92 -2.63
N VAL A 141 -3.36 -0.13 -3.49
CA VAL A 141 -3.61 -0.47 -4.90
C VAL A 141 -3.34 0.72 -5.81
N ALA A 142 -3.01 0.45 -7.07
CA ALA A 142 -2.89 1.47 -8.10
C ALA A 142 -3.40 0.94 -9.44
N TYR A 143 -4.19 1.74 -10.13
CA TYR A 143 -4.50 1.58 -11.55
C TYR A 143 -3.57 2.47 -12.37
N SER A 144 -3.03 1.94 -13.47
CA SER A 144 -2.23 2.73 -14.40
C SER A 144 -2.36 2.25 -15.84
N GLU A 145 -2.27 3.21 -16.76
CA GLU A 145 -2.12 3.01 -18.20
C GLU A 145 -0.66 3.16 -18.66
N ASN A 146 0.27 3.44 -17.74
CA ASN A 146 1.69 3.67 -18.02
C ASN A 146 2.59 3.06 -16.93
N ASP A 147 3.86 3.45 -16.88
CA ASP A 147 4.88 2.90 -15.99
C ASP A 147 4.96 3.67 -14.64
N GLN A 148 3.93 4.46 -14.34
CA GLN A 148 3.84 5.24 -13.11
C GLN A 148 2.62 4.77 -12.33
N PHE A 149 2.84 4.34 -11.09
CA PHE A 149 1.78 3.91 -10.18
C PHE A 149 1.58 4.94 -9.08
N ALA A 150 0.37 5.50 -8.98
CA ALA A 150 -0.01 6.31 -7.83
C ALA A 150 -0.76 5.45 -6.81
N PHE A 151 -0.05 4.78 -5.90
CA PHE A 151 -0.67 3.90 -4.90
C PHE A 151 -1.61 4.66 -3.97
N LYS A 152 -2.80 4.08 -3.77
CA LYS A 152 -3.81 4.51 -2.80
C LYS A 152 -3.95 3.44 -1.74
N ASN A 153 -3.92 3.83 -0.48
CA ASN A 153 -4.13 2.90 0.61
C ASN A 153 -5.60 2.46 0.62
N ALA A 154 -5.80 1.14 0.67
CA ALA A 154 -7.11 0.53 0.83
C ALA A 154 -7.32 0.03 2.27
N HIS A 155 -6.55 0.57 3.22
CA HIS A 155 -6.70 0.35 4.64
C HIS A 155 -6.79 1.69 5.38
N ALA A 156 -7.17 1.61 6.64
CA ALA A 156 -7.09 2.65 7.64
C ALA A 156 -6.30 2.13 8.84
N LEU A 157 -5.87 3.02 9.73
CA LEU A 157 -5.12 2.65 10.92
C LEU A 157 -5.92 2.84 12.20
N ILE A 158 -5.71 1.94 13.14
CA ILE A 158 -6.11 2.10 14.53
C ILE A 158 -4.86 2.34 15.35
N LYS A 159 -4.81 3.43 16.10
CA LYS A 159 -3.72 3.78 17.02
C LYS A 159 -4.15 3.54 18.45
N PHE A 160 -3.33 2.84 19.23
CA PHE A 160 -3.55 2.62 20.66
C PHE A 160 -2.24 2.63 21.45
N THR A 161 -2.33 3.04 22.72
CA THR A 161 -1.20 3.01 23.66
C THR A 161 -1.43 1.94 24.72
N ILE A 162 -0.44 1.09 24.97
CA ILE A 162 -0.54 0.10 26.04
C ILE A 162 -0.33 0.79 27.39
N LYS A 163 -1.20 0.48 28.35
CA LYS A 163 -1.07 0.93 29.74
C LYS A 163 -1.20 -0.30 30.63
N GLY A 164 -0.13 -0.64 31.33
CA GLY A 164 0.01 -1.85 32.13
C GLY A 164 0.95 -2.87 31.51
N THR A 165 1.31 -3.86 32.32
CA THR A 165 2.25 -4.93 31.98
C THR A 165 1.51 -6.24 31.67
N ASN A 166 2.22 -7.24 31.15
CA ASN A 166 1.72 -8.60 30.88
C ASN A 166 0.59 -8.69 29.85
N ILE A 167 0.42 -7.68 28.98
CA ILE A 167 -0.53 -7.74 27.87
C ILE A 167 0.23 -8.32 26.67
N LYS A 168 -0.22 -9.45 26.12
CA LYS A 168 0.40 -10.09 24.95
C LYS A 168 -0.31 -9.83 23.63
N ALA A 169 -1.61 -9.55 23.70
CA ALA A 169 -2.39 -9.25 22.52
C ALA A 169 -3.52 -8.26 22.80
N VAL A 170 -3.94 -7.59 21.74
CA VAL A 170 -5.05 -6.64 21.69
C VAL A 170 -6.03 -7.14 20.64
N GLU A 171 -7.29 -7.27 21.01
CA GLU A 171 -8.35 -7.55 20.04
C GLU A 171 -9.19 -6.30 19.84
N PHE A 172 -9.47 -5.98 18.58
CA PHE A 172 -10.31 -4.84 18.21
C PHE A 172 -11.59 -5.30 17.52
N TYR A 173 -12.70 -4.64 17.85
CA TYR A 173 -14.04 -4.95 17.36
C TYR A 173 -14.80 -3.71 16.92
N GLY A 174 -15.53 -3.83 15.83
CA GLY A 174 -16.71 -3.00 15.57
C GLY A 174 -17.90 -3.49 16.40
N ASN A 175 -18.52 -2.61 17.17
CA ASN A 175 -19.60 -2.99 18.10
C ASN A 175 -20.92 -3.36 17.40
N ASN A 176 -20.97 -3.35 16.07
CA ASN A 176 -22.09 -3.85 15.27
C ASN A 176 -21.66 -4.88 14.21
N SER A 177 -20.54 -5.57 14.44
CA SER A 177 -20.00 -6.60 13.54
C SER A 177 -19.67 -6.05 12.14
N GLU A 178 -19.16 -4.82 12.07
CA GLU A 178 -18.66 -4.25 10.83
C GLU A 178 -17.44 -5.04 10.30
N PRO A 179 -17.35 -5.33 8.99
CA PRO A 179 -16.20 -6.02 8.42
C PRO A 179 -14.98 -5.09 8.41
N ILE A 180 -13.88 -5.55 9.02
CA ILE A 180 -12.66 -4.76 9.22
C ILE A 180 -11.37 -5.52 8.87
N THR A 181 -11.43 -6.83 8.65
CA THR A 181 -10.31 -7.67 8.19
C THR A 181 -10.84 -8.76 7.27
N GLY A 182 -9.98 -9.63 6.77
CA GLY A 182 -10.38 -10.72 5.89
C GLY A 182 -10.44 -10.30 4.42
N ASN A 183 -11.25 -11.03 3.65
CA ASN A 183 -11.42 -10.79 2.22
C ASN A 183 -12.12 -9.45 1.92
N MET A 184 -11.52 -8.63 1.07
CA MET A 184 -11.92 -7.27 0.75
C MET A 184 -11.92 -7.07 -0.76
N LEU A 185 -13.06 -6.69 -1.32
CA LEU A 185 -13.14 -6.18 -2.68
C LEU A 185 -12.82 -4.69 -2.67
N VAL A 186 -11.69 -4.33 -3.25
CA VAL A 186 -11.29 -2.95 -3.50
C VAL A 186 -11.67 -2.58 -4.92
N SER A 187 -12.37 -1.46 -5.10
CA SER A 187 -12.72 -0.92 -6.40
C SER A 187 -12.14 0.49 -6.56
N LEU A 188 -11.59 0.77 -7.74
CA LEU A 188 -11.05 2.08 -8.09
C LEU A 188 -11.97 2.80 -9.07
N ASN A 189 -11.94 4.13 -9.04
CA ASN A 189 -12.49 4.98 -10.10
C ASN A 189 -11.50 5.03 -11.27
N GLU A 190 -11.94 5.58 -12.41
CA GLU A 190 -11.08 5.79 -13.59
C GLU A 190 -9.87 6.68 -13.30
N ASP A 191 -10.01 7.63 -12.38
CA ASP A 191 -8.94 8.52 -11.93
C ASP A 191 -7.99 7.90 -10.88
N ASN A 192 -8.05 6.57 -10.70
CA ASN A 192 -7.26 5.82 -9.73
C ASN A 192 -7.53 6.22 -8.26
N THR A 193 -8.67 6.85 -7.95
CA THR A 193 -9.10 7.04 -6.55
C THR A 193 -9.88 5.83 -6.03
N ILE A 194 -9.85 5.61 -4.71
CA ILE A 194 -10.64 4.54 -4.07
C ILE A 194 -12.13 4.85 -4.23
N LYS A 195 -12.85 3.99 -4.94
CA LYS A 195 -14.32 4.05 -5.10
C LYS A 195 -15.02 3.41 -3.91
N SER A 196 -14.60 2.20 -3.55
CA SER A 196 -15.18 1.44 -2.44
C SER A 196 -14.26 0.33 -1.96
N ILE A 197 -14.41 -0.03 -0.68
CA ILE A 197 -13.79 -1.21 -0.08
C ILE A 197 -14.89 -1.96 0.65
N VAL A 198 -15.15 -3.20 0.28
CA VAL A 198 -16.29 -3.98 0.79
C VAL A 198 -15.83 -5.38 1.18
N GLY A 199 -16.10 -5.76 2.43
CA GLY A 199 -15.83 -7.11 2.92
C GLY A 199 -16.65 -8.17 2.17
N GLN A 200 -15.99 -9.20 1.66
CA GLN A 200 -16.60 -10.30 0.91
C GLN A 200 -16.77 -11.53 1.80
N ASP A 201 -17.86 -12.27 1.62
CA ASP A 201 -18.02 -13.56 2.29
C ASP A 201 -17.07 -14.60 1.68
N THR A 202 -16.83 -15.69 2.41
CA THR A 202 -16.03 -16.81 1.89
C THR A 202 -16.70 -17.36 0.64
N VAL A 203 -15.99 -17.36 -0.49
CA VAL A 203 -16.43 -18.06 -1.70
C VAL A 203 -15.79 -19.44 -1.67
N PHE A 204 -16.60 -20.46 -1.38
CA PHE A 204 -16.20 -21.84 -1.60
C PHE A 204 -16.46 -22.17 -3.07
N GLU A 205 -15.41 -22.31 -3.86
CA GLU A 205 -15.51 -22.94 -5.18
C GLU A 205 -15.15 -24.42 -5.04
N GLU A 206 -16.07 -25.29 -5.46
CA GLU A 206 -15.86 -26.73 -5.46
C GLU A 206 -14.60 -27.08 -6.26
N GLY A 207 -13.63 -27.73 -5.62
CA GLY A 207 -12.36 -28.11 -6.25
C GLY A 207 -11.23 -27.07 -6.17
N LYS A 208 -11.42 -25.91 -5.55
CA LYS A 208 -10.33 -24.97 -5.23
C LYS A 208 -10.00 -25.01 -3.74
N SER A 209 -8.70 -25.04 -3.40
CA SER A 209 -8.25 -24.89 -2.01
C SER A 209 -8.76 -23.58 -1.43
N GLU A 210 -9.15 -23.56 -0.15
CA GLU A 210 -9.60 -22.37 0.59
C GLU A 210 -8.57 -21.23 0.46
N GLN A 211 -8.74 -20.33 -0.50
CA GLN A 211 -7.75 -19.27 -0.75
C GLN A 211 -8.03 -18.01 0.05
N TRP A 212 -9.27 -17.78 0.49
CA TRP A 212 -9.65 -16.55 1.20
C TRP A 212 -10.61 -16.87 2.34
N THR A 213 -10.19 -16.60 3.57
CA THR A 213 -11.14 -16.52 4.70
C THR A 213 -12.03 -15.30 4.48
N GLY A 214 -13.35 -15.47 4.54
CA GLY A 214 -14.31 -14.38 4.38
C GLY A 214 -14.09 -13.20 5.34
N LYS A 215 -14.88 -12.15 5.16
CA LYS A 215 -14.78 -10.92 5.94
C LYS A 215 -14.78 -11.19 7.44
N GLY A 216 -13.78 -10.64 8.12
CA GLY A 216 -13.62 -10.64 9.56
C GLY A 216 -14.17 -9.36 10.18
N THR A 217 -14.89 -9.49 11.29
CA THR A 217 -15.51 -8.37 12.02
C THR A 217 -14.72 -7.94 13.25
N TRP A 218 -13.54 -8.53 13.41
CA TRP A 218 -12.62 -8.29 14.50
C TRP A 218 -11.19 -8.47 13.99
N MET A 219 -10.22 -8.13 14.83
CA MET A 219 -8.81 -8.40 14.57
C MET A 219 -8.04 -8.64 15.86
N LYS A 220 -6.85 -9.22 15.75
CA LYS A 220 -5.88 -9.42 16.83
C LYS A 220 -4.52 -8.87 16.43
N ILE A 221 -4.00 -7.97 17.25
CA ILE A 221 -2.56 -7.65 17.27
C ILE A 221 -1.91 -8.41 18.41
N TYR A 222 -0.74 -9.00 18.16
CA TYR A 222 0.05 -9.69 19.17
C TYR A 222 1.49 -9.21 19.19
N SER A 223 2.11 -9.21 20.36
CA SER A 223 3.52 -8.88 20.50
C SER A 223 4.41 -10.05 20.07
N GLU A 224 5.50 -9.73 19.37
CA GLU A 224 6.60 -10.65 19.06
C GLU A 224 7.88 -10.30 19.85
N ASP A 225 7.75 -9.45 20.88
CA ASP A 225 8.88 -9.04 21.71
C ASP A 225 9.23 -10.12 22.74
N GLU A 226 10.05 -11.07 22.32
CA GLU A 226 10.56 -12.15 23.18
C GLU A 226 11.33 -11.60 24.40
N ALA A 227 12.05 -10.48 24.24
CA ALA A 227 12.80 -9.86 25.34
C ALA A 227 11.88 -9.33 26.44
N ASN A 228 10.65 -8.95 26.07
CA ASN A 228 9.59 -8.57 27.00
C ASN A 228 8.59 -9.71 27.27
N GLY A 229 9.01 -10.97 27.10
CA GLY A 229 8.18 -12.14 27.41
C GLY A 229 6.94 -12.27 26.53
N TRP A 230 7.06 -11.92 25.25
CA TRP A 230 5.96 -11.92 24.27
C TRP A 230 4.81 -10.96 24.66
N CYS A 231 5.14 -9.92 25.43
CA CYS A 231 4.20 -8.88 25.84
C CYS A 231 4.53 -7.54 25.19
N PHE A 232 3.55 -6.64 25.12
CA PHE A 232 3.79 -5.27 24.73
C PHE A 232 4.55 -4.49 25.81
N GLU A 233 5.39 -3.56 25.39
CA GLU A 233 6.01 -2.58 26.28
C GLU A 233 4.96 -1.62 26.88
N ASP A 234 5.02 -1.39 28.19
CA ASP A 234 4.16 -0.44 28.90
C ASP A 234 4.41 1.00 28.42
N GLY A 235 3.35 1.76 28.20
CA GLY A 235 3.40 3.12 27.68
C GLY A 235 3.70 3.24 26.18
N ALA A 236 4.04 2.15 25.49
CA ALA A 236 4.33 2.19 24.07
C ALA A 236 3.07 2.29 23.20
N THR A 237 3.21 2.96 22.06
CA THR A 237 2.17 3.12 21.04
C THR A 237 2.35 2.10 19.92
N TYR A 238 1.23 1.55 19.45
CA TYR A 238 1.17 0.61 18.34
C TYR A 238 0.03 0.98 17.38
N TYR A 239 0.11 0.44 16.16
CA TYR A 239 -0.89 0.66 15.12
C TYR A 239 -1.36 -0.67 14.51
N ALA A 240 -2.59 -0.66 14.01
CA ALA A 240 -3.24 -1.78 13.33
C ALA A 240 -3.76 -1.35 11.98
N ALA A 241 -3.55 -2.12 10.92
CA ALA A 241 -4.21 -1.90 9.64
C ALA A 241 -5.57 -2.61 9.63
N VAL A 242 -6.63 -1.90 9.24
CA VAL A 242 -7.99 -2.42 9.11
C VAL A 242 -8.65 -1.91 7.83
N ALA A 243 -9.68 -2.59 7.36
CA ALA A 243 -10.55 -2.04 6.32
C ALA A 243 -11.29 -0.80 6.84
N PRO A 244 -11.51 0.21 5.98
CA PRO A 244 -12.42 1.31 6.28
C PRO A 244 -13.83 0.81 6.59
N ALA A 245 -14.47 1.43 7.59
CA ALA A 245 -15.81 1.04 8.02
C ALA A 245 -16.52 2.20 8.73
N TYR A 246 -17.85 2.20 8.63
CA TYR A 246 -18.70 3.09 9.41
C TYR A 246 -19.23 2.35 10.64
N PHE A 247 -18.59 2.57 11.79
CA PHE A 247 -18.94 1.94 13.06
C PHE A 247 -20.16 2.61 13.69
N THR A 248 -21.32 1.99 13.55
CA THR A 248 -22.61 2.58 13.96
C THR A 248 -22.84 2.55 15.47
N LYS A 249 -22.20 1.60 16.16
CA LYS A 249 -22.21 1.42 17.63
C LYS A 249 -20.84 1.69 18.25
N GLY A 250 -19.94 2.30 17.49
CA GLY A 250 -18.56 2.55 17.88
C GLY A 250 -17.71 1.28 17.93
N VAL A 251 -16.59 1.36 18.66
CA VAL A 251 -15.53 0.34 18.65
C VAL A 251 -15.10 -0.05 20.06
N SER A 252 -14.51 -1.23 20.21
CA SER A 252 -13.96 -1.72 21.49
C SER A 252 -12.59 -2.38 21.30
N ILE A 253 -11.75 -2.25 22.32
CA ILE A 253 -10.54 -3.06 22.52
C ILE A 253 -10.73 -3.99 23.71
N ASN A 254 -10.30 -5.23 23.54
CA ASN A 254 -10.01 -6.16 24.63
C ASN A 254 -8.50 -6.38 24.76
N TYR A 255 -8.03 -6.61 25.98
CA TYR A 255 -6.64 -7.04 26.23
C TYR A 255 -6.61 -8.53 26.50
N ILE A 256 -5.58 -9.20 25.99
CA ILE A 256 -5.26 -10.59 26.31
C ILE A 256 -3.95 -10.57 27.08
N LEU A 257 -3.99 -11.09 28.30
CA LEU A 257 -2.84 -11.16 29.19
C LEU A 257 -1.94 -12.36 28.86
N ALA A 258 -0.73 -12.37 29.44
CA ALA A 258 0.26 -13.44 29.25
C ALA A 258 -0.32 -14.84 29.52
N ASP A 259 -1.18 -14.95 30.54
CA ASP A 259 -1.88 -16.18 30.98
C ASP A 259 -3.16 -16.49 30.18
N ASP A 260 -3.38 -15.82 29.04
CA ASP A 260 -4.58 -15.90 28.19
C ASP A 260 -5.87 -15.34 28.81
N THR A 261 -5.80 -14.72 29.99
CA THR A 261 -6.94 -13.99 30.55
C THR A 261 -7.34 -12.84 29.63
N LYS A 262 -8.62 -12.77 29.29
CA LYS A 262 -9.20 -11.69 28.48
C LYS A 262 -9.83 -10.62 29.37
N ILE A 263 -9.41 -9.37 29.18
CA ILE A 263 -10.03 -8.18 29.77
C ILE A 263 -10.94 -7.54 28.72
N ASP A 264 -12.24 -7.77 28.84
CA ASP A 264 -13.22 -7.22 27.92
C ASP A 264 -13.41 -5.72 28.10
N GLY A 265 -13.41 -4.99 26.99
CA GLY A 265 -13.76 -3.58 26.98
C GLY A 265 -12.74 -2.68 27.66
N ALA A 266 -11.47 -3.07 27.66
CA ALA A 266 -10.35 -2.29 28.18
C ALA A 266 -10.36 -0.85 27.65
N LYS A 267 -10.81 -0.65 26.39
CA LYS A 267 -11.13 0.68 25.84
C LYS A 267 -12.39 0.59 25.00
N LYS A 268 -13.22 1.64 25.02
CA LYS A 268 -14.44 1.73 24.21
C LYS A 268 -14.66 3.16 23.71
N ALA A 269 -14.94 3.30 22.43
CA ALA A 269 -15.59 4.48 21.88
C ALA A 269 -17.05 4.11 21.61
N LYS A 270 -18.00 4.71 22.34
CA LYS A 270 -19.44 4.39 22.22
C LYS A 270 -20.16 5.23 21.16
N ASN A 271 -19.45 6.19 20.55
CA ASN A 271 -20.01 7.06 19.53
C ASN A 271 -19.83 6.45 18.14
N ARG A 272 -20.62 6.93 17.19
CA ARG A 272 -20.44 6.59 15.77
C ARG A 272 -19.06 7.04 15.30
N VAL A 273 -18.34 6.17 14.59
CA VAL A 273 -17.03 6.47 14.04
C VAL A 273 -17.05 6.14 12.55
N ASN A 274 -16.73 7.11 11.71
CA ASN A 274 -16.49 6.86 10.30
C ASN A 274 -14.98 6.76 10.07
N LEU A 275 -14.52 5.55 9.77
CA LEU A 275 -13.13 5.28 9.45
C LEU A 275 -13.00 5.13 7.94
N THR A 276 -12.34 6.09 7.30
CA THR A 276 -12.11 6.08 5.85
C THR A 276 -10.71 5.58 5.52
N SER A 277 -10.47 5.17 4.28
CA SER A 277 -9.12 4.83 3.84
C SER A 277 -8.16 5.99 4.07
N SER A 278 -6.90 5.66 4.29
CA SER A 278 -5.86 6.62 4.60
C SER A 278 -6.16 7.52 5.82
N THR A 279 -6.79 6.99 6.89
CA THR A 279 -7.00 7.75 8.13
C THR A 279 -6.60 6.97 9.37
N ILE A 280 -6.38 7.68 10.48
CA ILE A 280 -6.03 7.10 11.78
C ILE A 280 -7.16 7.32 12.78
N LEU A 281 -7.69 6.24 13.34
CA LEU A 281 -8.52 6.26 14.53
C LEU A 281 -7.65 6.09 15.78
N ASN A 282 -7.52 7.13 16.59
CA ASN A 282 -6.86 7.03 17.89
C ASN A 282 -7.86 6.66 18.99
N ILE A 283 -7.65 5.50 19.63
CA ILE A 283 -8.49 4.99 20.71
C ILE A 283 -7.81 5.07 22.09
N GLY A 284 -6.72 5.83 22.19
CA GLY A 284 -5.98 6.09 23.42
C GLY A 284 -4.78 5.18 23.52
#